data_AF-A0A847Z3H2-F1
#
_entry.id   AF-A0A847Z3H2-F1
#
_cell.length_a   1.000
_cell.length_b   1.000
_cell.length_c   1.000
_cell.angle_alpha   90.00
_cell.angle_beta   90.00
_cell.angle_gamma   90.00
#
_symmetry.space_group_name_H-M   'P 1'
#
loop_
_entity.id
_entity.type
_entity.pdbx_description
1 polymer ?
#
loop_
_entity_poly.entity_id
_entity_poly.type
_entity_poly.pdbx_seq_one_letter_code
_entity_poly.pdbx_strand_id
1 'polypeptide(L)'
;MELFNIAIRCSFCNGGQSADKIGYGGICSDDVIKNNIEEEKRPICKNENSFCRQYYDGNIDRKSLDEIINNNGFICYESRMLKDFKAFAGYMQSGANKGKPIAMNKLDKNALCILTTCYPQTVEDMRCIFAAYLVDDSYNDSDRKSGHITTNSKYRFSFSNNEAQRLLFWNYYANNTKPNLAKWCMGEYRYFDNITAAQILKDIANIKKGTNDQKLAFEFFDYFCDIKGINKNLIPELSGALRR
;
A
#
# COMPACT_ATOMS: atom_id res chain seq x y z
N MET A 1 8.18 -12.46 18.56
CA MET A 1 7.43 -12.43 17.30
C MET A 1 8.24 -11.61 16.32
N GLU A 2 8.61 -12.22 15.20
CA GLU A 2 9.41 -11.58 14.16
C GLU A 2 8.56 -10.60 13.35
N LEU A 3 8.91 -9.30 13.40
CA LEU A 3 8.19 -8.21 12.73
C LEU A 3 8.92 -7.82 11.44
N PHE A 4 8.67 -8.58 10.39
CA PHE A 4 9.43 -8.51 9.14
C PHE A 4 8.60 -8.12 7.92
N ASN A 5 7.27 -8.08 8.04
CA ASN A 5 6.36 -7.70 6.96
C ASN A 5 5.93 -6.25 7.13
N ILE A 6 5.50 -5.60 6.05
CA ILE A 6 5.26 -4.15 6.07
C ILE A 6 3.94 -3.77 5.41
N ALA A 7 3.21 -2.88 6.08
CA ALA A 7 2.02 -2.22 5.56
C ALA A 7 2.35 -0.76 5.31
N ILE A 8 2.06 -0.26 4.11
CA ILE A 8 2.29 1.14 3.72
C ILE A 8 0.96 1.90 3.74
N ARG A 9 0.99 3.11 4.30
CA ARG A 9 -0.11 4.07 4.22
C ARG A 9 0.03 4.88 2.95
N CYS A 10 -0.91 4.72 2.04
CA CYS A 10 -0.94 5.45 0.79
C CYS A 10 -2.05 6.51 0.83
N SER A 11 -1.77 7.68 0.25
CA SER A 11 -2.83 8.63 -0.09
C SER A 11 -3.75 8.01 -1.13
N PHE A 12 -5.04 8.37 -1.13
CA PHE A 12 -5.96 7.82 -2.12
C PHE A 12 -5.64 8.36 -3.52
N CYS A 13 -5.59 7.44 -4.49
CA CYS A 13 -5.38 7.75 -5.90
C CYS A 13 -6.23 6.81 -6.76
N ASN A 14 -7.26 7.36 -7.43
CA ASN A 14 -8.10 6.61 -8.37
C ASN A 14 -7.58 6.67 -9.82
N GLY A 15 -6.37 7.19 -10.04
CA GLY A 15 -5.81 7.28 -11.38
C GLY A 15 -5.58 5.91 -11.99
N GLY A 16 -6.09 5.70 -13.20
CA GLY A 16 -6.01 4.40 -13.88
C GLY A 16 -6.91 3.32 -13.27
N GLN A 17 -7.96 3.71 -12.52
CA GLN A 17 -8.98 2.80 -12.00
C GLN A 17 -9.64 1.99 -13.13
N SER A 18 -9.92 0.72 -12.87
CA SER A 18 -10.67 -0.17 -13.77
C SER A 18 -11.52 -1.17 -12.96
N ALA A 19 -12.14 -2.15 -13.62
CA ALA A 19 -12.87 -3.21 -12.95
C ALA A 19 -11.97 -4.03 -11.98
N ASP A 20 -10.68 -4.16 -12.29
CA ASP A 20 -9.75 -5.05 -11.58
C ASP A 20 -8.81 -4.33 -10.61
N LYS A 21 -8.83 -2.99 -10.57
CA LYS A 21 -7.98 -2.18 -9.68
C LYS A 21 -8.62 -0.87 -9.29
N ILE A 22 -8.40 -0.48 -8.03
CA ILE A 22 -8.97 0.76 -7.46
C ILE A 22 -8.36 2.06 -8.03
N GLY A 23 -7.18 1.98 -8.65
CA GLY A 23 -6.43 3.15 -9.11
C GLY A 23 -4.92 2.92 -9.13
N TYR A 24 -4.14 3.90 -8.67
CA TYR A 24 -2.69 3.82 -8.50
C TYR A 24 -1.86 3.49 -9.75
N GLY A 25 -2.43 3.74 -10.93
CA GLY A 25 -1.78 3.52 -12.23
C GLY A 25 -1.93 4.70 -13.18
N GLY A 26 -2.23 5.90 -12.65
CA GLY A 26 -2.38 7.13 -13.42
C GLY A 26 -2.63 8.33 -12.53
N ILE A 27 -3.01 9.45 -13.14
CA ILE A 27 -3.33 10.71 -12.44
C ILE A 27 -4.72 10.61 -11.82
N CYS A 28 -4.87 11.14 -10.61
CA CYS A 28 -6.17 11.26 -9.97
C CYS A 28 -7.20 11.99 -10.87
N SER A 29 -8.48 11.66 -10.69
CA SER A 29 -9.58 12.48 -11.21
C SER A 29 -9.60 13.85 -10.54
N ASP A 30 -10.28 14.81 -11.17
CA ASP A 30 -10.37 16.19 -10.68
C ASP A 30 -10.95 16.25 -9.25
N ASP A 31 -11.99 15.46 -8.97
CA ASP A 31 -12.57 15.34 -7.61
C ASP A 31 -11.57 14.86 -6.56
N VAL A 32 -10.71 13.91 -6.93
CA VAL A 32 -9.71 13.35 -6.01
C VAL A 32 -8.52 14.31 -5.86
N ILE A 33 -8.15 15.03 -6.91
CA ILE A 33 -7.17 16.12 -6.84
C ILE A 33 -7.65 17.18 -5.85
N LYS A 34 -8.88 17.68 -6.04
CA LYS A 34 -9.50 18.66 -5.15
C LYS A 34 -9.56 18.16 -3.71
N ASN A 35 -10.10 16.97 -3.48
CA ASN A 35 -10.16 16.37 -2.13
C ASN A 35 -8.78 16.24 -1.49
N ASN A 36 -7.76 15.79 -2.23
CA ASN A 36 -6.41 15.64 -1.70
C ASN A 36 -5.74 16.99 -1.35
N ILE A 37 -6.12 18.08 -2.02
CA ILE A 37 -5.58 19.43 -1.79
C ILE A 37 -6.34 20.12 -0.64
N GLU A 38 -7.66 20.15 -0.69
CA GLU A 38 -8.49 20.98 0.20
C GLU A 38 -8.89 20.28 1.50
N GLU A 39 -9.34 19.02 1.39
CA GLU A 39 -9.90 18.27 2.52
C GLU A 39 -8.82 17.50 3.27
N GLU A 40 -8.13 16.60 2.56
CA GLU A 40 -7.09 15.74 3.16
C GLU A 40 -5.76 16.46 3.36
N LYS A 41 -5.56 17.59 2.65
CA LYS A 41 -4.36 18.44 2.70
C LYS A 41 -3.06 17.63 2.59
N ARG A 42 -3.05 16.65 1.69
CA ARG A 42 -1.93 15.72 1.49
C ARG A 42 -0.66 16.52 1.17
N PRO A 43 0.47 16.27 1.87
CA PRO A 43 1.67 17.10 1.75
C PRO A 43 2.19 17.27 0.32
N ILE A 44 2.15 16.20 -0.48
CA ILE A 44 2.59 16.23 -1.88
C ILE A 44 1.58 16.98 -2.74
N CYS A 45 0.28 16.68 -2.60
CA CYS A 45 -0.76 17.25 -3.46
C CYS A 45 -0.94 18.75 -3.26
N LYS A 46 -0.85 19.24 -2.01
CA LYS A 46 -1.01 20.68 -1.74
C LYS A 46 0.23 21.52 -2.02
N ASN A 47 1.37 20.90 -2.30
CA ASN A 47 2.61 21.61 -2.59
C ASN A 47 2.45 22.41 -3.89
N GLU A 48 2.74 23.70 -3.85
CA GLU A 48 2.60 24.65 -4.99
C GLU A 48 3.39 24.20 -6.23
N ASN A 49 4.48 23.46 -6.03
CA ASN A 49 5.30 22.94 -7.13
C ASN A 49 4.83 21.58 -7.66
N SER A 50 3.80 20.96 -7.07
CA SER A 50 3.28 19.69 -7.58
C SER A 50 2.43 19.91 -8.83
N PHE A 51 2.52 19.01 -9.81
CA PHE A 51 1.74 19.14 -11.05
C PHE A 51 0.22 19.13 -10.80
N CYS A 52 -0.27 18.33 -9.85
CA CYS A 52 -1.68 18.35 -9.48
C CYS A 52 -2.11 19.70 -8.89
N ARG A 53 -1.23 20.38 -8.13
CA ARG A 53 -1.52 21.73 -7.62
C ARG A 53 -1.46 22.78 -8.72
N GLN A 54 -0.47 22.70 -9.61
CA GLN A 54 -0.39 23.60 -10.77
C GLN A 54 -1.65 23.49 -11.64
N TYR A 55 -2.16 22.28 -11.85
CA TYR A 55 -3.43 22.06 -12.55
C TYR A 55 -4.61 22.63 -11.76
N TYR A 56 -4.69 22.34 -10.46
CA TYR A 56 -5.75 22.84 -9.58
C TYR A 56 -5.86 24.37 -9.57
N ASP A 57 -4.71 25.05 -9.55
CA ASP A 57 -4.61 26.51 -9.56
C ASP A 57 -4.78 27.12 -10.97
N GLY A 58 -4.98 26.30 -12.02
CA GLY A 58 -5.18 26.75 -13.40
C GLY A 58 -3.91 27.15 -14.15
N ASN A 59 -2.73 26.84 -13.62
CA ASN A 59 -1.43 27.16 -14.24
C ASN A 59 -1.09 26.22 -15.41
N ILE A 60 -1.61 24.99 -15.40
CA ILE A 60 -1.53 24.03 -16.51
C ILE A 60 -2.93 23.46 -16.75
N ASP A 61 -3.21 23.07 -17.99
CA ASP A 61 -4.47 22.39 -18.31
C ASP A 61 -4.40 20.88 -18.06
N ARG A 62 -5.56 20.21 -18.11
CA ARG A 62 -5.66 18.76 -17.88
C ARG A 62 -4.83 17.97 -18.90
N LYS A 63 -4.81 18.44 -20.16
CA LYS A 63 -4.07 17.79 -21.24
C LYS A 63 -2.57 17.78 -20.95
N SER A 64 -2.01 18.92 -20.56
CA SER A 64 -0.60 19.05 -20.17
C SER A 64 -0.25 18.16 -18.98
N LEU A 65 -1.16 18.09 -18.00
CA LEU A 65 -1.00 17.21 -16.85
C LEU A 65 -0.95 15.72 -17.27
N ASP A 66 -1.89 15.27 -18.10
CA ASP A 66 -1.95 13.88 -18.60
C ASP A 66 -0.76 13.53 -19.51
N GLU A 67 -0.27 14.47 -20.33
CA GLU A 67 0.91 14.30 -21.18
C GLU A 67 2.17 13.95 -20.38
N ILE A 68 2.31 14.42 -19.14
CA ILE A 68 3.44 14.06 -18.27
C ILE A 68 3.47 12.54 -18.04
N ILE A 69 2.34 11.92 -17.70
CA ILE A 69 2.29 10.46 -17.50
C ILE A 69 2.42 9.70 -18.82
N ASN A 70 1.81 10.20 -19.89
CA ASN A 70 1.90 9.55 -21.22
C ASN A 70 3.36 9.51 -21.72
N ASN A 71 4.16 10.53 -21.39
CA ASN A 71 5.59 10.58 -21.64
C ASN A 71 6.44 9.90 -20.55
N ASN A 72 5.81 9.05 -19.73
CA ASN A 72 6.41 8.30 -18.62
C ASN A 72 7.04 9.16 -17.50
N GLY A 73 6.71 10.45 -17.46
CA GLY A 73 7.13 11.42 -16.46
C GLY A 73 6.56 11.14 -15.06
N PHE A 74 7.22 11.66 -14.03
CA PHE A 74 6.89 11.41 -12.63
C PHE A 74 6.04 12.53 -12.03
N ILE A 75 4.86 12.18 -11.51
CA ILE A 75 3.95 13.13 -10.84
C ILE A 75 3.96 12.91 -9.34
N CYS A 76 3.65 11.70 -8.89
CA CYS A 76 3.78 11.28 -7.51
C CYS A 76 4.04 9.77 -7.45
N TYR A 77 4.33 9.24 -6.26
CA TYR A 77 4.51 7.81 -6.09
C TYR A 77 3.18 7.07 -6.30
N GLU A 78 2.09 7.54 -5.72
CA GLU A 78 0.78 6.91 -5.81
C GLU A 78 0.31 6.72 -7.26
N SER A 79 0.59 7.65 -8.18
CA SER A 79 0.16 7.55 -9.57
C SER A 79 0.84 6.41 -10.36
N ARG A 80 1.86 5.76 -9.78
CA ARG A 80 2.68 4.73 -10.44
C ARG A 80 2.80 3.44 -9.63
N MET A 81 2.29 3.43 -8.39
CA MET A 81 2.53 2.34 -7.43
C MET A 81 2.19 0.97 -7.99
N LEU A 82 1.08 0.81 -8.73
CA LEU A 82 0.70 -0.48 -9.31
C LEU A 82 1.26 -0.74 -10.70
N LYS A 83 1.83 0.29 -11.35
CA LYS A 83 2.63 0.11 -12.57
C LYS A 83 3.98 -0.50 -12.23
N ASP A 84 4.62 0.06 -11.20
CA ASP A 84 6.00 -0.24 -10.85
C ASP A 84 6.10 -1.25 -9.69
N PHE A 85 4.98 -1.58 -9.01
CA PHE A 85 4.93 -2.36 -7.76
C PHE A 85 5.97 -1.87 -6.74
N LYS A 86 6.07 -0.55 -6.63
CA LYS A 86 7.10 0.16 -5.87
C LYS A 86 6.45 1.15 -4.92
N ALA A 87 6.69 0.94 -3.64
CA ALA A 87 6.30 1.86 -2.57
C ALA A 87 7.52 2.61 -2.02
N PHE A 88 7.26 3.72 -1.36
CA PHE A 88 8.27 4.53 -0.69
C PHE A 88 7.85 4.75 0.75
N ALA A 89 8.74 4.46 1.70
CA ALA A 89 8.46 4.51 3.12
C ALA A 89 8.39 5.94 3.70
N GLY A 90 8.66 6.95 2.88
CA GLY A 90 8.63 8.35 3.27
C GLY A 90 9.99 8.87 3.75
N TYR A 91 9.96 10.10 4.26
CA TYR A 91 11.12 10.80 4.81
C TYR A 91 11.01 10.90 6.33
N MET A 92 12.15 10.92 7.02
CA MET A 92 12.19 11.24 8.44
C MET A 92 11.66 12.66 8.67
N GLN A 93 10.66 12.78 9.54
CA GLN A 93 9.97 14.06 9.78
C GLN A 93 10.62 14.90 10.90
N SER A 94 11.51 14.32 11.70
CA SER A 94 12.11 14.95 12.88
C SER A 94 13.51 14.43 13.19
N GLY A 95 14.24 15.14 14.05
CA GLY A 95 15.59 14.77 14.51
C GLY A 95 16.70 15.13 13.52
N ALA A 96 17.93 14.71 13.83
CA ALA A 96 19.13 15.04 13.06
C ALA A 96 19.12 14.52 11.60
N ASN A 97 18.24 13.57 11.30
CA ASN A 97 18.08 12.99 9.97
C ASN A 97 16.83 13.48 9.24
N LYS A 98 16.17 14.55 9.71
CA LYS A 98 15.00 15.14 9.06
C LYS A 98 15.26 15.39 7.57
N GLY A 99 14.30 15.00 6.73
CA GLY A 99 14.39 15.12 5.27
C GLY A 99 15.15 14.00 4.56
N LYS A 100 15.80 13.07 5.29
CA LYS A 100 16.38 11.86 4.69
C LYS A 100 15.33 10.76 4.53
N PRO A 101 15.44 9.90 3.50
CA PRO A 101 14.58 8.71 3.36
C PRO A 101 14.62 7.82 4.60
N ILE A 102 13.50 7.20 4.93
CA ILE A 102 13.44 6.22 6.02
C ILE A 102 14.00 4.89 5.51
N ALA A 103 15.13 4.45 6.06
CA ALA A 103 15.70 3.17 5.71
C ALA A 103 14.88 1.99 6.27
N MET A 104 14.60 0.99 5.42
CA MET A 104 13.77 -0.18 5.75
C MET A 104 14.59 -1.30 6.40
N ASN A 105 15.24 -0.97 7.51
CA ASN A 105 16.23 -1.85 8.16
C ASN A 105 15.63 -3.14 8.74
N LYS A 106 14.34 -3.15 9.08
CA LYS A 106 13.65 -4.32 9.64
C LYS A 106 12.89 -5.14 8.59
N LEU A 107 12.87 -4.69 7.34
CA LEU A 107 12.25 -5.44 6.26
C LEU A 107 13.15 -6.62 5.89
N ASP A 108 12.60 -7.81 6.02
CA ASP A 108 13.29 -9.05 5.67
C ASP A 108 13.14 -9.35 4.16
N LYS A 109 14.01 -10.20 3.65
CA LYS A 109 13.76 -10.86 2.38
C LYS A 109 12.54 -11.77 2.51
N ASN A 110 11.81 -11.94 1.41
CA ASN A 110 10.56 -12.69 1.38
C ASN A 110 9.50 -12.16 2.35
N ALA A 111 9.55 -10.88 2.70
CA ALA A 111 8.53 -10.20 3.45
C ALA A 111 7.30 -9.94 2.58
N LEU A 112 6.12 -9.98 3.17
CA LEU A 112 4.91 -9.47 2.56
C LEU A 112 4.90 -7.93 2.69
N CYS A 113 4.77 -7.24 1.57
CA CYS A 113 4.40 -5.83 1.52
C CYS A 113 2.91 -5.72 1.17
N ILE A 114 2.15 -4.96 1.96
CA ILE A 114 0.77 -4.60 1.64
C ILE A 114 0.64 -3.08 1.51
N LEU A 115 -0.12 -2.64 0.51
CA LEU A 115 -0.44 -1.24 0.31
C LEU A 115 -1.87 -0.98 0.77
N THR A 116 -2.04 0.08 1.56
CA THR A 116 -3.32 0.37 2.22
C THR A 116 -3.77 1.79 1.97
N THR A 117 -5.08 2.02 1.92
CA THR A 117 -5.64 3.37 1.77
C THR A 117 -7.01 3.49 2.43
N CYS A 118 -7.47 4.72 2.61
CA CYS A 118 -8.87 5.03 2.93
C CYS A 118 -9.45 5.77 1.73
N TYR A 119 -10.67 5.42 1.33
CA TYR A 119 -11.38 6.20 0.31
C TYR A 119 -11.68 7.61 0.84
N PRO A 120 -11.80 8.61 -0.03
CA PRO A 120 -12.25 9.94 0.36
C PRO A 120 -13.53 9.87 1.18
N GLN A 121 -13.63 10.67 2.23
CA GLN A 121 -14.82 10.78 3.09
C GLN A 121 -15.18 9.48 3.86
N THR A 122 -14.25 8.53 3.96
CA THR A 122 -14.40 7.35 4.82
C THR A 122 -13.57 7.48 6.10
N VAL A 123 -14.00 6.74 7.13
CA VAL A 123 -13.33 6.67 8.42
C VAL A 123 -12.19 5.64 8.42
N GLU A 124 -11.28 5.76 9.37
CA GLU A 124 -10.00 5.03 9.39
C GLU A 124 -10.16 3.52 9.61
N ASP A 125 -11.24 3.07 10.25
CA ASP A 125 -11.62 1.66 10.35
C ASP A 125 -11.92 1.01 8.99
N MET A 126 -12.32 1.81 8.00
CA MET A 126 -12.54 1.39 6.60
C MET A 126 -11.26 1.31 5.77
N ARG A 127 -10.07 1.51 6.38
CA ARG A 127 -8.79 1.34 5.68
C ARG A 127 -8.71 -0.05 5.06
N CYS A 128 -8.59 -0.11 3.74
CA CYS A 128 -8.50 -1.36 2.99
C CYS A 128 -7.09 -1.64 2.49
N ILE A 129 -6.80 -2.91 2.25
CA ILE A 129 -5.63 -3.36 1.49
C ILE A 129 -6.02 -3.39 0.01
N PHE A 130 -5.29 -2.65 -0.82
CA PHE A 130 -5.58 -2.57 -2.26
C PHE A 130 -4.54 -3.23 -3.16
N ALA A 131 -3.39 -3.58 -2.59
CA ALA A 131 -2.39 -4.40 -3.24
C ALA A 131 -1.52 -5.14 -2.22
N ALA A 132 -0.95 -6.25 -2.65
CA ALA A 132 -0.03 -7.05 -1.86
C ALA A 132 1.04 -7.65 -2.76
N TYR A 133 2.29 -7.69 -2.31
CA TYR A 133 3.38 -8.29 -3.06
C TYR A 133 4.50 -8.82 -2.17
N LEU A 134 5.21 -9.84 -2.66
CA LEU A 134 6.39 -10.40 -2.01
C LEU A 134 7.60 -9.50 -2.29
N VAL A 135 8.30 -9.09 -1.25
CA VAL A 135 9.64 -8.47 -1.36
C VAL A 135 10.64 -9.59 -1.64
N ASP A 136 11.20 -9.62 -2.85
CA ASP A 136 12.08 -10.67 -3.34
C ASP A 136 13.56 -10.28 -3.30
N ASP A 137 14.42 -11.10 -3.89
CA ASP A 137 15.86 -10.86 -3.94
C ASP A 137 16.28 -9.66 -4.80
N SER A 138 15.38 -9.07 -5.59
CA SER A 138 15.69 -7.81 -6.31
C SER A 138 15.85 -6.63 -5.35
N TYR A 139 15.29 -6.76 -4.15
CA TYR A 139 15.41 -5.78 -3.08
C TYR A 139 16.83 -5.78 -2.48
N ASN A 140 17.61 -4.78 -2.85
CA ASN A 140 19.02 -4.65 -2.49
C ASN A 140 19.25 -3.56 -1.42
N ASP A 141 20.51 -3.40 -0.98
CA ASP A 141 20.88 -2.42 0.03
C ASP A 141 20.64 -0.96 -0.39
N SER A 142 20.66 -0.66 -1.69
CA SER A 142 20.33 0.67 -2.20
C SER A 142 18.85 0.97 -2.02
N ASP A 143 17.98 0.01 -2.35
CA ASP A 143 16.53 0.13 -2.11
C ASP A 143 16.25 0.28 -0.60
N ARG A 144 16.91 -0.54 0.22
CA ARG A 144 16.80 -0.49 1.68
C ARG A 144 17.18 0.88 2.25
N LYS A 145 18.31 1.45 1.82
CA LYS A 145 18.78 2.76 2.28
C LYS A 145 17.95 3.91 1.73
N SER A 146 17.46 3.77 0.51
CA SER A 146 16.60 4.77 -0.13
C SER A 146 15.14 4.69 0.30
N GLY A 147 14.75 3.69 1.10
CA GLY A 147 13.39 3.55 1.62
C GLY A 147 12.36 3.08 0.58
N HIS A 148 12.82 2.56 -0.55
CA HIS A 148 11.94 1.98 -1.57
C HIS A 148 11.68 0.52 -1.27
N ILE A 149 10.47 0.05 -1.56
CA ILE A 149 10.05 -1.33 -1.36
C ILE A 149 9.44 -1.79 -2.67
N THR A 150 10.12 -2.71 -3.36
CA THR A 150 9.78 -3.11 -4.72
C THR A 150 9.83 -4.63 -4.87
N THR A 151 9.38 -5.14 -6.01
CA THR A 151 9.47 -6.57 -6.34
C THR A 151 9.61 -6.80 -7.84
N ASN A 152 10.32 -7.88 -8.20
CA ASN A 152 10.27 -8.49 -9.54
C ASN A 152 9.53 -9.83 -9.53
N SER A 153 9.00 -10.23 -8.38
CA SER A 153 8.33 -11.51 -8.19
C SER A 153 7.00 -11.55 -8.93
N LYS A 154 6.62 -12.76 -9.36
CA LYS A 154 5.27 -13.03 -9.85
C LYS A 154 4.22 -12.86 -8.75
N TYR A 155 4.61 -12.97 -7.48
CA TYR A 155 3.71 -12.87 -6.33
C TYR A 155 3.36 -11.42 -6.02
N ARG A 156 2.45 -10.87 -6.83
CA ARG A 156 1.95 -9.51 -6.72
C ARG A 156 0.48 -9.44 -7.14
N PHE A 157 -0.32 -8.74 -6.37
CA PHE A 157 -1.75 -8.58 -6.60
C PHE A 157 -2.15 -7.12 -6.51
N SER A 158 -3.07 -6.73 -7.39
CA SER A 158 -3.96 -5.60 -7.22
C SER A 158 -5.39 -6.10 -6.99
N PHE A 159 -6.17 -5.32 -6.25
CA PHE A 159 -7.55 -5.67 -5.94
C PHE A 159 -8.52 -4.68 -6.58
N SER A 160 -9.64 -5.19 -7.09
CA SER A 160 -10.80 -4.40 -7.44
C SER A 160 -11.39 -3.69 -6.21
N ASN A 161 -12.29 -2.72 -6.42
CA ASN A 161 -12.96 -2.04 -5.31
C ASN A 161 -13.68 -3.03 -4.37
N ASN A 162 -14.38 -4.01 -4.95
CA ASN A 162 -15.14 -5.01 -4.20
C ASN A 162 -14.21 -5.96 -3.41
N GLU A 163 -13.08 -6.36 -3.98
CA GLU A 163 -12.10 -7.20 -3.29
C GLU A 163 -11.41 -6.42 -2.16
N ALA A 164 -10.98 -5.18 -2.41
CA ALA A 164 -10.30 -4.36 -1.42
C ALA A 164 -11.19 -4.09 -0.20
N GLN A 165 -12.48 -3.80 -0.39
CA GLN A 165 -13.44 -3.59 0.71
C GLN A 165 -13.62 -4.82 1.60
N ARG A 166 -13.30 -6.02 1.11
CA ARG A 166 -13.31 -7.27 1.90
C ARG A 166 -12.02 -7.48 2.69
N LEU A 167 -10.96 -6.73 2.38
CA LEU A 167 -9.64 -6.77 3.02
C LEU A 167 -9.40 -5.53 3.91
N LEU A 168 -10.25 -5.32 4.90
CA LEU A 168 -10.04 -4.22 5.87
C LEU A 168 -8.79 -4.49 6.71
N PHE A 169 -7.83 -3.56 6.67
CA PHE A 169 -6.53 -3.67 7.35
C PHE A 169 -6.67 -3.92 8.86
N TRP A 170 -7.63 -3.25 9.50
CA TRP A 170 -7.86 -3.35 10.94
C TRP A 170 -8.53 -4.65 11.38
N ASN A 171 -8.93 -5.54 10.45
CA ASN A 171 -9.24 -6.92 10.80
C ASN A 171 -7.99 -7.71 11.19
N TYR A 172 -6.84 -7.36 10.60
CA TYR A 172 -5.57 -8.09 10.77
C TYR A 172 -4.67 -7.44 11.82
N TYR A 173 -4.64 -6.10 11.84
CA TYR A 173 -3.69 -5.34 12.67
C TYR A 173 -4.37 -4.67 13.87
N ALA A 174 -3.66 -4.63 15.00
CA ALA A 174 -4.04 -3.87 16.19
C ALA A 174 -2.83 -3.06 16.70
N ASN A 175 -3.06 -1.83 17.14
CA ASN A 175 -1.99 -1.00 17.69
C ASN A 175 -1.54 -1.55 19.06
N ASN A 176 -0.22 -1.63 19.29
CA ASN A 176 0.34 -2.13 20.56
C ASN A 176 -0.18 -1.39 21.80
N THR A 177 -0.34 -0.07 21.71
CA THR A 177 -0.75 0.78 22.86
C THR A 177 -2.26 0.92 23.00
N LYS A 178 -3.02 0.77 21.91
CA LYS A 178 -4.48 0.94 21.86
C LYS A 178 -5.09 -0.12 20.92
N PRO A 179 -5.12 -1.40 21.35
CA PRO A 179 -5.45 -2.51 20.48
C PRO A 179 -6.90 -2.50 19.97
N ASN A 180 -7.83 -1.89 20.71
CA ASN A 180 -9.25 -1.80 20.34
C ASN A 180 -9.59 -0.55 19.51
N LEU A 181 -8.58 0.22 19.09
CA LEU A 181 -8.78 1.44 18.31
C LEU A 181 -8.19 1.28 16.90
N ALA A 182 -9.07 1.20 15.91
CA ALA A 182 -8.75 1.20 14.49
C ALA A 182 -8.32 2.62 14.03
N LYS A 183 -7.07 2.98 14.35
CA LYS A 183 -6.52 4.30 14.02
C LYS A 183 -5.04 4.23 13.66
N TRP A 184 -4.66 4.72 12.48
CA TRP A 184 -3.26 4.68 12.06
C TRP A 184 -2.38 5.63 12.88
N CYS A 185 -2.86 6.81 13.24
CA CYS A 185 -2.05 7.86 13.90
C CYS A 185 -0.84 8.27 13.03
N MET A 186 0.35 8.37 13.62
CA MET A 186 1.57 8.90 12.97
C MET A 186 2.35 7.84 12.17
N GLY A 187 3.09 8.29 11.16
CA GLY A 187 4.00 7.48 10.34
C GLY A 187 3.34 6.89 9.09
N GLU A 188 4.16 6.53 8.10
CA GLU A 188 3.70 6.08 6.78
C GLU A 188 3.71 4.55 6.61
N TYR A 189 4.13 3.80 7.62
CA TYR A 189 4.15 2.34 7.56
C TYR A 189 3.96 1.68 8.93
N ARG A 190 3.63 0.39 8.92
CA ARG A 190 3.57 -0.50 10.08
C ARG A 190 4.26 -1.82 9.78
N TYR A 191 5.06 -2.30 10.73
CA TYR A 191 5.54 -3.68 10.68
C TYR A 191 4.53 -4.62 11.33
N PHE A 192 4.39 -5.82 10.78
CA PHE A 192 3.57 -6.89 11.33
C PHE A 192 4.26 -8.24 11.18
N ASP A 193 3.79 -9.23 11.96
CA ASP A 193 4.41 -10.54 12.05
C ASP A 193 4.02 -11.49 10.91
N ASN A 194 4.73 -12.62 10.82
CA ASN A 194 4.49 -13.63 9.79
C ASN A 194 3.12 -14.32 9.91
N ILE A 195 2.53 -14.38 11.11
CA ILE A 195 1.19 -14.97 11.30
C ILE A 195 0.14 -14.07 10.69
N THR A 196 0.22 -12.76 10.95
CA THR A 196 -0.64 -11.74 10.35
C THR A 196 -0.50 -11.73 8.82
N ALA A 197 0.73 -11.88 8.31
CA ALA A 197 0.97 -12.01 6.87
C ALA A 197 0.28 -13.26 6.28
N ALA A 198 0.39 -14.40 6.94
CA ALA A 198 -0.25 -15.64 6.51
C ALA A 198 -1.79 -15.54 6.55
N GLN A 199 -2.36 -14.85 7.55
CA GLN A 199 -3.79 -14.55 7.63
C GLN A 199 -4.26 -13.72 6.42
N ILE A 200 -3.53 -12.65 6.10
CA ILE A 200 -3.83 -11.80 4.94
C ILE A 200 -3.76 -12.62 3.63
N LEU A 201 -2.71 -13.42 3.44
CA LEU A 201 -2.55 -14.23 2.23
C LEU A 201 -3.61 -15.32 2.10
N LYS A 202 -4.03 -15.94 3.21
CA LYS A 202 -5.14 -16.90 3.25
C LYS A 202 -6.45 -16.24 2.76
N ASP A 203 -6.73 -15.04 3.23
CA ASP A 203 -7.94 -14.29 2.83
C ASP A 203 -7.85 -13.81 1.39
N ILE A 204 -6.68 -13.37 0.91
CA ILE A 204 -6.44 -13.07 -0.51
C ILE A 204 -6.72 -14.30 -1.37
N ALA A 205 -6.19 -15.48 -1.01
CA ALA A 205 -6.44 -16.73 -1.73
C ALA A 205 -7.93 -17.07 -1.77
N ASN A 206 -8.66 -16.85 -0.68
CA ASN A 206 -10.11 -17.04 -0.62
C ASN A 206 -10.88 -16.04 -1.50
N ILE A 207 -10.47 -14.77 -1.52
CA ILE A 207 -11.10 -13.73 -2.33
C ILE A 207 -10.91 -13.99 -3.82
N LYS A 208 -9.73 -14.48 -4.22
CA LYS A 208 -9.40 -14.80 -5.61
C LYS A 208 -10.00 -16.12 -6.11
N LYS A 209 -10.73 -16.87 -5.28
CA LYS A 209 -11.46 -18.07 -5.73
C LYS A 209 -12.43 -17.73 -6.87
N GLY A 210 -12.39 -18.51 -7.94
CA GLY A 210 -13.18 -18.32 -9.15
C GLY A 210 -12.65 -17.24 -10.11
N THR A 211 -11.54 -16.57 -9.78
CA THR A 211 -10.89 -15.58 -10.65
C THR A 211 -9.69 -16.18 -11.39
N ASN A 212 -9.19 -15.47 -12.41
CA ASN A 212 -7.96 -15.87 -13.12
C ASN A 212 -6.73 -15.95 -12.20
N ASP A 213 -6.73 -15.21 -11.09
CA ASP A 213 -5.63 -15.15 -10.13
C ASP A 213 -5.69 -16.27 -9.07
N GLN A 214 -6.72 -17.12 -9.06
CA GLN A 214 -6.91 -18.14 -8.03
C GLN A 214 -5.65 -18.96 -7.81
N LYS A 215 -5.09 -19.53 -8.89
CA LYS A 215 -3.92 -20.42 -8.80
C LYS A 215 -2.72 -19.70 -8.20
N LEU A 216 -2.44 -18.48 -8.65
CA LEU A 216 -1.34 -17.68 -8.16
C LEU A 216 -1.53 -17.31 -6.67
N ALA A 217 -2.76 -17.04 -6.24
CA ALA A 217 -3.06 -16.62 -4.87
C ALA A 217 -2.87 -17.76 -3.87
N PHE A 218 -3.33 -18.97 -4.23
CA PHE A 218 -3.04 -20.18 -3.46
C PHE A 218 -1.56 -20.52 -3.44
N GLU A 219 -0.90 -20.45 -4.60
CA GLU A 219 0.54 -20.69 -4.71
C GLU A 219 1.33 -19.71 -3.82
N PHE A 220 0.95 -18.42 -3.80
CA PHE A 220 1.62 -17.43 -2.97
C PHE A 220 1.43 -17.72 -1.47
N PHE A 221 0.20 -18.04 -1.05
CA PHE A 221 -0.08 -18.40 0.34
C PHE A 221 0.74 -19.62 0.78
N ASP A 222 0.76 -20.68 -0.04
CA ASP A 222 1.52 -21.89 0.23
C ASP A 222 3.02 -21.59 0.31
N TYR A 223 3.56 -20.92 -0.70
CA TYR A 223 4.97 -20.54 -0.74
C TYR A 223 5.38 -19.74 0.50
N PHE A 224 4.59 -18.73 0.90
CA PHE A 224 4.91 -17.91 2.06
C PHE A 224 4.90 -18.72 3.37
N CYS A 225 3.92 -19.61 3.54
CA CYS A 225 3.85 -20.48 4.72
C CYS A 225 5.05 -21.43 4.78
N ASP A 226 5.44 -22.03 3.65
CA ASP A 226 6.55 -22.98 3.57
C ASP A 226 7.88 -22.30 3.95
N ILE A 227 8.18 -21.13 3.36
CA ILE A 227 9.44 -20.42 3.64
C ILE A 227 9.51 -19.85 5.06
N LYS A 228 8.37 -19.53 5.68
CA LYS A 228 8.30 -19.00 7.06
C LYS A 228 8.04 -20.11 8.10
N GLY A 229 7.94 -21.37 7.68
CA GLY A 229 7.71 -22.51 8.57
C GLY A 229 6.36 -22.47 9.30
N ILE A 230 5.33 -21.91 8.66
CA ILE A 230 3.99 -21.74 9.25
C ILE A 230 3.12 -22.95 8.91
N ASN A 231 2.58 -23.61 9.93
CA ASN A 231 1.57 -24.63 9.73
C ASN A 231 0.21 -23.99 9.40
N LYS A 232 -0.23 -24.13 8.15
CA LYS A 232 -1.49 -23.60 7.61
C LYS A 232 -2.73 -23.96 8.44
N ASN A 233 -2.73 -25.12 9.09
CA ASN A 233 -3.85 -25.61 9.90
C ASN A 233 -3.88 -25.00 11.31
N LEU A 234 -2.80 -24.33 11.73
CA LEU A 234 -2.67 -23.71 13.06
C LEU A 234 -2.65 -22.18 12.98
N ILE A 235 -2.96 -21.60 11.82
CA ILE A 235 -3.11 -20.15 11.70
C ILE A 235 -4.33 -19.72 12.53
N PRO A 236 -4.17 -18.86 13.55
CA PRO A 236 -5.26 -18.46 14.42
C PRO A 236 -6.28 -17.59 13.69
N GLU A 237 -7.42 -17.37 14.33
CA GLU A 237 -8.41 -16.38 13.89
C GLU A 237 -7.85 -14.95 13.90
N LEU A 238 -8.49 -14.08 13.12
CA LEU A 238 -8.13 -12.67 13.02
C LEU A 238 -8.25 -11.98 14.38
N SER A 239 -7.26 -11.16 14.74
CA SER A 239 -7.20 -10.49 16.06
C SER A 239 -6.84 -9.00 15.97
N GLY A 240 -7.11 -8.37 14.82
CA GLY A 240 -6.97 -6.94 14.63
C GLY A 240 -7.98 -6.12 15.43
N ALA A 241 -7.85 -4.80 15.38
CA ALA A 241 -8.67 -3.88 16.17
C ALA A 241 -10.20 -4.02 15.94
N LEU A 242 -10.63 -4.51 14.78
CA LEU A 242 -12.04 -4.75 14.45
C LEU A 242 -12.53 -6.17 14.77
N ARG A 243 -11.67 -7.00 15.38
CA ARG A 243 -11.95 -8.42 15.70
C ARG A 243 -11.74 -8.74 17.19
N ARG A 244 -11.60 -7.70 18.02
CA ARG A 244 -11.38 -7.78 19.46
C ARG A 244 -12.62 -7.41 20.25
#